data_AF-A0A3C0C6H0-F1
#
_entry.id   AF-A0A3C0C6H0-F1
#
_cell.length_a   1.000
_cell.length_b   1.000
_cell.length_c   1.000
_cell.angle_alpha   90.00
_cell.angle_beta   90.00
_cell.angle_gamma   90.00
#
_symmetry.space_group_name_H-M   'P 1'
#
loop_
_entity.id
_entity.type
_entity.pdbx_description
1 polymer ?
#
loop_
_entity_poly.entity_id
_entity_poly.type
_entity_poly.pdbx_seq_one_letter_code
_entity_poly.pdbx_strand_id
1 'polypeptide(L)' 'MTEVSEDLLRGVLKIKQPGEKEGPRVNLDTILLAHYARPKKREKILEIGCAHGAVSLILAKRGHSIEGVDIQPHLV' A
#
# COMPACT_ATOMS: atom_id res chain seq x y z
N MET A 1 18.04 -4.14 -9.24
CA MET A 1 17.07 -4.10 -8.13
C MET A 1 16.47 -5.48 -8.03
N THR A 2 16.59 -6.11 -6.88
CA THR A 2 16.02 -7.45 -6.68
C THR A 2 14.60 -7.26 -6.21
N GLU A 3 13.60 -7.65 -7.01
CA GLU A 3 12.20 -7.62 -6.56
C GLU A 3 11.87 -8.88 -5.77
N VAL A 4 11.30 -8.70 -4.58
CA VAL A 4 10.84 -9.78 -3.72
C VAL A 4 9.32 -9.64 -3.57
N SER A 5 8.59 -10.73 -3.81
CA SER A 5 7.16 -10.80 -3.49
C SER A 5 7.01 -11.25 -2.05
N GLU A 6 6.34 -10.44 -1.24
CA GLU A 6 6.13 -10.73 0.18
C GLU A 6 4.65 -10.79 0.54
N ASP A 7 4.35 -11.62 1.54
CA ASP A 7 3.02 -11.79 2.08
C ASP A 7 2.74 -10.75 3.17
N LEU A 8 1.67 -9.98 2.97
CA LEU A 8 1.10 -9.07 3.96
C LEU A 8 -0.20 -9.67 4.49
N LEU A 9 -0.54 -9.30 5.73
CA LEU A 9 -1.82 -9.66 6.36
C LEU A 9 -2.09 -11.18 6.34
N ARG A 10 -1.08 -11.99 6.71
CA ARG A 10 -1.16 -13.46 6.69
C ARG A 10 -1.49 -14.04 5.30
N GLY A 11 -0.94 -13.42 4.24
CA GLY A 11 -1.10 -13.87 2.85
C GLY A 11 -2.36 -13.38 2.15
N VAL A 12 -3.16 -12.52 2.79
CA VAL A 12 -4.33 -11.89 2.14
C VAL A 12 -3.91 -10.95 1.02
N LEU A 13 -2.73 -10.35 1.13
CA LEU A 13 -2.17 -9.45 0.12
C LEU A 13 -0.74 -9.87 -0.19
N LYS A 14 -0.40 -9.92 -1.47
CA LYS A 14 0.98 -10.08 -1.95
C LYS A 14 1.44 -8.79 -2.59
N ILE A 15 2.60 -8.27 -2.18
CA ILE A 15 3.18 -7.06 -2.75
C ILE A 15 4.60 -7.36 -3.23
N LYS A 16 4.93 -6.91 -4.45
CA LYS A 16 6.30 -6.86 -4.94
C LYS A 16 6.98 -5.60 -4.41
N GLN A 17 8.16 -5.77 -3.84
CA GLN A 17 8.94 -4.67 -3.26
C GLN A 17 10.41 -4.84 -3.62
N PRO A 18 11.19 -3.75 -3.62
CA PRO A 18 12.63 -3.83 -3.77
C PRO A 18 13.26 -4.61 -2.61
N GLY A 19 14.50 -5.05 -2.82
CA GLY A 19 15.32 -5.69 -1.80
C GLY A 19 15.54 -4.80 -0.58
N GLU A 20 16.08 -5.37 0.50
CA GLU A 20 16.42 -4.58 1.69
C GLU A 20 17.30 -3.38 1.33
N LYS A 21 16.90 -2.20 1.80
CA LYS A 21 17.60 -0.91 1.55
C LYS A 21 17.65 -0.46 0.09
N GLU A 22 16.96 -1.13 -0.83
CA GLU A 22 16.93 -0.76 -2.26
C GLU A 22 15.77 0.18 -2.62
N GLY A 23 14.86 0.48 -1.68
CA GLY A 23 13.77 1.43 -1.89
C GLY A 23 12.74 1.40 -0.77
N PRO A 24 11.60 2.10 -0.95
CA PRO A 24 10.50 2.08 0.01
C PRO A 24 9.96 0.67 0.19
N ARG A 25 9.65 0.27 1.43
CA ARG A 25 9.07 -1.04 1.73
C ARG A 25 7.93 -0.88 2.70
N VAL A 26 7.00 -1.83 2.68
CA VAL A 26 5.91 -1.83 3.66
C VAL A 26 6.48 -2.10 5.04
N ASN A 27 6.13 -1.24 5.99
CA ASN A 27 6.54 -1.36 7.38
C ASN A 27 5.31 -1.37 8.31
N LEU A 28 5.57 -1.42 9.62
CA LEU A 28 4.50 -1.39 10.62
C LEU A 28 3.61 -0.15 10.49
N ASP A 29 4.20 1.02 10.23
CA ASP A 29 3.46 2.28 10.13
C ASP A 29 2.47 2.27 8.96
N THR A 30 2.83 1.65 7.82
CA THR A 30 1.92 1.44 6.70
C THR A 30 0.68 0.64 7.11
N ILE A 31 0.90 -0.45 7.86
CA ILE A 31 -0.18 -1.33 8.33
C ILE A 31 -1.05 -0.60 9.36
N LEU A 32 -0.43 0.14 10.28
CA LEU A 32 -1.13 0.92 11.29
C LEU A 32 -1.93 2.05 10.66
N LEU A 33 -1.38 2.78 9.69
CA LEU A 33 -2.09 3.83 8.97
C LEU A 33 -3.34 3.28 8.27
N ALA A 34 -3.20 2.17 7.54
CA ALA A 34 -4.34 1.50 6.94
C ALA A 34 -5.34 1.00 7.99
N HIS A 35 -4.86 0.52 9.15
CA HIS A 35 -5.73 0.12 10.25
C HIS A 35 -6.46 1.29 10.90
N TYR A 36 -5.86 2.46 11.06
CA TYR A 36 -6.47 3.62 11.73
C TYR A 36 -7.39 4.42 10.82
N ALA A 37 -7.20 4.38 9.50
CA ALA A 37 -8.09 5.06 8.58
C ALA A 37 -9.55 4.55 8.72
N ARG A 38 -10.49 5.49 8.87
CA ARG A 38 -11.94 5.24 8.97
C ARG A 38 -12.72 6.05 7.93
N PRO A 39 -12.43 5.90 6.63
CA PRO A 39 -13.16 6.62 5.59
C PRO A 39 -14.63 6.20 5.58
N LYS A 40 -15.53 7.14 5.27
CA LYS A 40 -16.97 6.86 5.17
C LYS A 40 -17.26 6.12 3.86
N LYS A 41 -18.43 5.47 3.83
CA LYS A 41 -18.91 4.77 2.63
C LYS A 41 -19.02 5.77 1.47
N ARG A 42 -18.45 5.42 0.31
CA ARG A 42 -18.46 6.22 -0.95
C ARG A 42 -17.69 7.55 -0.88
N GLU A 43 -16.86 7.78 0.14
CA GLU A 43 -15.89 8.88 0.08
C GLU A 43 -14.87 8.64 -1.04
N LYS A 44 -14.43 9.74 -1.66
CA LYS A 44 -13.29 9.73 -2.59
C LYS A 44 -12.01 9.86 -1.78
N ILE A 45 -11.10 8.92 -1.95
CA ILE A 45 -9.87 8.82 -1.16
C ILE A 45 -8.67 8.93 -2.10
N LEU A 46 -7.70 9.76 -1.72
CA LEU A 46 -6.42 9.92 -2.40
C LEU A 46 -5.30 9.57 -1.41
N GLU A 47 -4.42 8.64 -1.78
CA GLU A 47 -3.16 8.35 -1.07
C GLU A 47 -2.01 9.03 -1.83
N ILE A 48 -1.35 9.99 -1.19
CA ILE A 48 -0.19 10.69 -1.75
C ILE A 48 1.09 10.00 -1.26
N GLY A 49 2.01 9.68 -2.18
CA GLY A 49 3.22 8.93 -1.87
C GLY A 49 2.89 7.47 -1.57
N CYS A 50 2.12 6.83 -2.45
CA CYS A 50 1.58 5.49 -2.21
C CYS A 50 2.63 4.38 -2.31
N ALA A 51 3.82 4.65 -2.86
CA ALA A 51 4.84 3.65 -3.18
C ALA A 51 4.20 2.42 -3.86
N HIS A 52 4.27 1.26 -3.20
CA HIS A 52 3.72 -0.02 -3.68
C HIS A 52 2.21 -0.19 -3.42
N GLY A 53 1.51 0.89 -3.05
CA GLY A 53 0.06 0.95 -2.90
C GLY A 53 -0.51 0.22 -1.69
N ALA A 54 0.29 -0.09 -0.67
CA ALA A 54 -0.14 -0.98 0.41
C ALA A 54 -1.35 -0.46 1.21
N VAL A 55 -1.40 0.83 1.57
CA VAL A 55 -2.57 1.38 2.27
C VAL A 55 -3.78 1.36 1.35
N SER A 56 -3.64 1.84 0.12
CA SER A 56 -4.68 1.78 -0.92
C SER A 56 -5.25 0.38 -1.09
N LEU A 57 -4.41 -0.66 -1.22
CA LEU A 57 -4.82 -2.05 -1.41
C LEU A 57 -5.54 -2.60 -0.17
N ILE A 58 -5.08 -2.27 1.04
CA ILE A 58 -5.74 -2.66 2.29
C ILE A 58 -7.13 -2.02 2.40
N LEU A 59 -7.27 -0.74 2.06
CA LEU A 59 -8.56 -0.05 2.09
C LEU A 59 -9.49 -0.50 0.95
N ALA A 60 -8.95 -0.76 -0.24
CA ALA A 60 -9.69 -1.34 -1.36
C ALA A 60 -10.24 -2.72 -0.99
N LYS A 61 -9.45 -3.55 -0.30
CA LYS A 61 -9.92 -4.85 0.24
C LYS A 61 -11.07 -4.72 1.24
N ARG A 62 -11.20 -3.57 1.92
CA ARG A 62 -12.33 -3.24 2.82
C ARG A 62 -13.53 -2.64 2.08
N GLY A 63 -13.46 -2.50 0.75
CA GLY A 63 -14.58 -2.05 -0.09
C GLY A 63 -14.61 -0.55 -0.36
N HIS A 64 -13.49 0.16 -0.14
CA HIS A 64 -13.37 1.58 -0.48
C HIS A 64 -12.82 1.77 -1.91
N SER A 65 -13.15 2.90 -2.53
CA SER A 65 -12.52 3.35 -3.78
C SER A 65 -11.40 4.34 -3.46
N ILE A 66 -10.17 4.02 -3.82
CA ILE A 66 -8.97 4.83 -3.53
C ILE A 66 -8.20 5.03 -4.83
N GLU A 67 -7.67 6.24 -5.00
CA GLU A 67 -6.61 6.53 -5.97
C GLU A 67 -5.29 6.69 -5.22
N GLY A 68 -4.26 5.96 -5.62
CA GLY A 68 -2.91 6.08 -5.08
C GLY A 68 -2.02 6.75 -6.11
N VAL A 69 -1.24 7.75 -5.68
CA VAL A 69 -0.30 8.45 -6.54
C VAL A 69 1.10 8.43 -5.92
N ASP A 70 2.10 8.14 -6.75
CA ASP A 70 3.50 8.29 -6.41
C ASP A 70 4.22 9.01 -7.54
N ILE A 71 5.24 9.79 -7.20
CA ILE A 71 6.07 10.49 -8.18
C ILE A 71 7.06 9.53 -8.86
N GLN A 72 7.33 8.39 -8.24
CA GLN A 72 8.26 7.38 -8.73
C GLN A 72 7.50 6.29 -9.51
N PRO A 73 7.47 6.34 -10.85
CA PRO A 73 6.63 5.45 -11.65
C PRO A 73 7.04 3.98 -11.59
N HIS A 74 8.24 3.67 -11.09
CA HIS A 74 8.74 2.30 -10.97
C HIS A 74 8.27 1.59 -9.68
N LEU A 75 7.56 2.29 -8.79
CA LEU A 75 7.03 1.71 -7.54
C LEU A 75 5.61 1.15 -7.68
N VAL A 76 4.87 1.53 -8.73
CA VAL A 76 3.42 1.31 -8.88
C VAL A 76 3.06 0.37 -10.03
#